data_AF-A0A2D8EIZ1-F1
#
_entry.id   AF-A0A2D8EIZ1-F1
#
_cell.length_a   1.000
_cell.length_b   1.000
_cell.length_c   1.000
_cell.angle_alpha   90.00
_cell.angle_beta   90.00
_cell.angle_gamma   90.00
#
_symmetry.space_group_name_H-M   'P 1'
#
loop_
_entity.id
_entity.type
_entity.pdbx_description
1 polymer ?
#
loop_
_entity_poly.entity_id
_entity_poly.type
_entity_poly.pdbx_seq_one_letter_code
_entity_poly.pdbx_strand_id
1 'polypeptide(L)'
;MSNKLRYYQIKDKCYPSVTTVLSAKPNYALEKWKEKLGEEKAREEAERSAKRGTNVHKMIEIHLLGGRVLADVMWSAGVSANDYELFKQIKKNVNQIQNVRAIEDFLYSDKIKLAGTVDCVGSLEGKISVIDFKTSNKMKQKPIENHLIQCTAYSLMYEEIYHVKVDQIALMYTCEDGTTQNFYADPDDYKEKLTDLVKYFVDNEKRLIDERSVEIIKK
;
A
#
# COMPACT_ATOMS: atom_id res chain seq x y z
N MET A 1 6.93 8.98 8.66
CA MET A 1 6.39 9.45 7.37
C MET A 1 7.52 10.09 6.62
N SER A 2 7.71 9.69 5.38
CA SER A 2 8.76 10.26 4.54
C SER A 2 8.47 11.75 4.36
N ASN A 3 9.41 12.61 4.73
CA ASN A 3 9.35 14.05 4.40
C ASN A 3 9.75 14.29 2.93
N LYS A 4 9.40 13.35 2.06
CA LYS A 4 9.84 13.23 0.68
C LYS A 4 8.63 13.04 -0.22
N LEU A 5 8.49 13.88 -1.23
CA LEU A 5 7.54 13.72 -2.32
C LEU A 5 8.19 12.80 -3.35
N ARG A 6 7.55 11.68 -3.64
CA ARG A 6 8.04 10.73 -4.65
C ARG A 6 7.33 10.94 -5.96
N TYR A 7 8.10 11.06 -7.03
CA TYR A 7 7.64 11.09 -8.40
C TYR A 7 8.25 9.93 -9.17
N TYR A 8 7.50 9.44 -10.16
CA TYR A 8 7.98 8.51 -11.16
C TYR A 8 8.09 9.22 -12.50
N GLN A 9 9.29 9.18 -13.09
CA GLN A 9 9.52 9.63 -14.45
C GLN A 9 9.30 8.44 -15.39
N ILE A 10 8.32 8.58 -16.28
CA ILE A 10 7.95 7.59 -17.29
C ILE A 10 8.03 8.29 -18.65
N LYS A 11 9.04 7.95 -19.45
CA LYS A 11 9.42 8.70 -20.66
C LYS A 11 9.64 10.18 -20.30
N ASP A 12 8.90 11.10 -20.92
CA ASP A 12 9.02 12.55 -20.73
C ASP A 12 8.01 13.12 -19.72
N LYS A 13 7.29 12.27 -18.98
CA LYS A 13 6.27 12.68 -18.00
C LYS A 13 6.69 12.30 -16.58
N CYS A 14 6.30 13.13 -15.62
CA CYS A 14 6.47 12.87 -14.19
C CYS A 14 5.10 12.73 -13.53
N TYR A 15 4.95 11.70 -12.70
CA TYR A 15 3.72 11.43 -11.95
C TYR A 15 4.04 11.34 -10.46
N PRO A 16 3.34 12.08 -9.57
CA PRO A 16 3.47 11.86 -8.14
C PRO A 16 3.02 10.44 -7.78
N SER A 17 3.64 9.86 -6.75
CA SER A 17 3.21 8.56 -6.26
C SER A 17 1.83 8.67 -5.61
N VAL A 18 1.04 7.59 -5.65
CA VAL A 18 -0.24 7.51 -4.92
C VAL A 18 -0.04 7.89 -3.45
N THR A 19 1.00 7.37 -2.80
CA THR A 19 1.34 7.68 -1.40
C THR A 19 1.73 9.15 -1.17
N THR A 20 2.30 9.82 -2.16
CA THR A 20 2.65 11.24 -2.09
C THR A 20 1.38 12.09 -2.04
N VAL A 21 0.43 11.81 -2.93
CA VAL A 21 -0.88 12.51 -2.94
C VAL A 21 -1.68 12.25 -1.66
N LEU A 22 -1.72 11.00 -1.19
CA LEU A 22 -2.43 10.64 0.04
C LEU A 22 -1.83 11.27 1.32
N SER A 23 -0.55 11.64 1.30
CA SER A 23 0.16 12.28 2.42
C SER A 23 0.31 13.80 2.27
N ALA A 24 -0.36 14.39 1.28
CA ALA A 24 -0.39 15.84 1.07
C ALA A 24 -1.05 16.57 2.24
N LYS A 25 -2.17 16.02 2.74
CA LYS A 25 -2.90 16.56 3.89
C LYS A 25 -2.24 16.14 5.21
N PRO A 26 -2.14 17.04 6.21
CA PRO A 26 -1.70 16.69 7.55
C PRO A 26 -2.56 15.57 8.17
N ASN A 27 -1.93 14.68 8.93
CA ASN A 27 -2.62 13.64 9.67
C ASN A 27 -2.57 13.93 11.17
N TYR A 28 -3.53 14.74 11.64
CA TYR A 28 -3.61 15.18 13.04
C TYR A 28 -3.71 14.02 14.03
N ALA A 29 -4.32 12.89 13.65
CA ALA A 29 -4.40 11.72 14.52
C ALA A 29 -3.01 11.10 14.72
N LEU A 30 -2.19 11.06 13.67
CA LEU A 30 -0.81 10.61 13.78
C LEU A 30 0.06 11.60 14.57
N GLU A 31 -0.13 12.90 14.38
CA GLU A 31 0.59 13.94 15.14
C GLU A 31 0.32 13.80 16.64
N LYS A 32 -0.95 13.75 17.05
CA LYS A 32 -1.33 13.51 18.45
C LYS A 32 -0.79 12.19 19.01
N TRP A 33 -0.74 11.14 18.18
CA TRP A 33 -0.15 9.87 18.58
C TRP A 33 1.35 10.00 18.85
N LYS A 34 2.10 10.73 18.00
CA LYS A 34 3.52 11.01 18.20
C LYS A 34 3.76 11.84 19.45
N GLU A 35 2.98 12.90 19.66
CA GLU A 35 3.05 13.75 20.86
C GLU A 35 2.86 12.93 22.14
N LYS A 36 1.87 12.02 22.13
CA LYS A 36 1.58 11.14 23.28
C LYS A 36 2.71 10.14 23.56
N LEU A 37 3.33 9.60 22.50
CA LEU A 37 4.33 8.55 22.62
C LEU A 37 5.75 9.11 22.89
N GLY A 38 6.01 10.34 22.45
CA GLY A 38 7.33 10.96 22.41
C GLY A 38 8.05 10.66 21.08
N GLU A 39 8.85 11.61 20.60
CA GLU A 39 9.47 11.55 19.27
C GLU A 39 10.34 10.31 19.04
N GLU A 40 11.20 9.99 20.02
CA GLU A 40 12.12 8.85 19.93
C GLU A 40 11.36 7.52 19.81
N LYS A 41 10.44 7.25 20.74
CA LYS A 41 9.61 6.03 20.72
C LYS A 41 8.72 5.96 19.49
N ALA A 42 8.19 7.09 19.02
CA ALA A 42 7.40 7.15 17.79
C ALA A 42 8.25 6.84 16.56
N ARG A 43 9.51 7.28 16.52
CA ARG A 43 10.47 6.95 15.46
C ARG A 43 10.81 5.46 15.48
N GLU A 44 11.15 4.91 16.65
CA GLU A 44 11.45 3.48 16.81
C GLU A 44 10.28 2.59 16.37
N GLU A 45 9.06 2.92 16.82
CA GLU A 45 7.87 2.15 16.46
C GLU A 45 7.53 2.27 14.96
N ALA A 46 7.79 3.42 14.35
CA ALA A 46 7.63 3.60 12.91
C ALA A 46 8.66 2.80 12.10
N GLU A 47 9.93 2.79 12.52
CA GLU A 47 11.01 2.01 11.90
C GLU A 47 10.72 0.51 12.02
N ARG A 48 10.35 0.04 13.21
CA ARG A 48 9.94 -1.34 13.48
C ARG A 48 8.75 -1.75 12.62
N SER A 49 7.69 -0.91 12.58
CA SER A 49 6.49 -1.18 11.78
C SER A 49 6.79 -1.25 10.28
N ALA A 50 7.66 -0.38 9.77
CA ALA A 50 8.06 -0.38 8.37
C ALA A 50 8.87 -1.64 8.00
N LYS A 51 9.83 -2.04 8.85
CA LYS A 51 10.61 -3.27 8.65
C LYS A 51 9.71 -4.52 8.67
N ARG A 52 8.83 -4.62 9.66
CA ARG A 52 7.82 -5.70 9.76
C ARG A 52 6.96 -5.79 8.50
N GLY A 53 6.40 -4.65 8.06
CA GLY A 53 5.60 -4.59 6.84
C GLY A 53 6.35 -5.09 5.61
N THR A 54 7.58 -4.61 5.42
CA THR A 54 8.46 -5.01 4.30
C THR A 54 8.72 -6.52 4.30
N ASN A 55 9.07 -7.09 5.45
CA ASN A 55 9.35 -8.52 5.58
C ASN A 55 8.11 -9.37 5.29
N VAL A 56 6.95 -8.99 5.83
CA VAL A 56 5.70 -9.72 5.62
C VAL A 56 5.25 -9.65 4.16
N HIS A 57 5.29 -8.48 3.54
CA HIS A 57 5.00 -8.32 2.10
C HIS A 57 5.90 -9.22 1.25
N LYS A 58 7.21 -9.22 1.53
CA LYS A 58 8.16 -10.05 0.78
C LYS A 58 7.84 -11.54 0.90
N MET A 59 7.45 -12.02 2.07
CA MET A 59 7.04 -13.41 2.25
C MET A 59 5.74 -13.74 1.50
N ILE A 60 4.78 -12.81 1.45
CA ILE A 60 3.55 -12.96 0.67
C ILE A 60 3.85 -13.04 -0.82
N GLU A 61 4.70 -12.15 -1.35
CA GLU A 61 5.14 -12.13 -2.75
C GLU A 61 5.73 -13.49 -3.15
N ILE A 62 6.73 -13.99 -2.41
CA ILE A 62 7.39 -15.27 -2.69
C ILE A 62 6.41 -16.43 -2.64
N HIS A 63 5.48 -16.39 -1.68
CA HIS A 63 4.45 -17.43 -1.53
C HIS A 63 3.48 -17.45 -2.73
N LEU A 64 3.00 -16.28 -3.16
CA LEU A 64 2.10 -16.17 -4.32
C LEU A 64 2.80 -16.53 -5.65
N LEU A 65 4.11 -16.35 -5.75
CA LEU A 65 4.92 -16.75 -6.92
C LEU A 65 5.29 -18.24 -6.96
N GLY A 66 4.73 -19.09 -6.09
CA GLY A 66 4.94 -20.54 -6.11
C GLY A 66 6.14 -21.04 -5.30
N GLY A 67 6.82 -20.16 -4.56
CA GLY A 67 7.41 -20.51 -3.26
C GLY A 67 8.50 -21.58 -3.18
N ARG A 68 9.30 -21.85 -4.21
CA ARG A 68 10.41 -22.82 -4.09
C ARG A 68 11.55 -22.38 -3.15
N VAL A 69 11.59 -21.11 -2.72
CA VAL A 69 12.71 -20.53 -1.97
C VAL A 69 12.24 -19.71 -0.75
N LEU A 70 11.24 -20.18 0.01
CA LEU A 70 10.84 -19.45 1.23
C LEU A 70 11.97 -19.49 2.28
N ALA A 71 12.59 -20.65 2.48
CA ALA A 71 13.58 -20.85 3.55
C ALA A 71 14.88 -20.03 3.35
N ASP A 72 15.48 -20.08 2.15
CA ASP A 72 16.74 -19.35 1.89
C ASP A 72 16.53 -17.83 1.80
N VAL A 73 15.39 -17.40 1.24
CA VAL A 73 15.07 -15.97 1.18
C VAL A 73 14.79 -15.41 2.57
N MET A 74 14.07 -16.15 3.43
CA MET A 74 13.80 -15.71 4.80
C MET A 74 15.08 -15.50 5.62
N TRP A 75 16.07 -16.40 5.48
CA TRP A 75 17.35 -16.28 6.18
C TRP A 75 18.20 -15.11 5.67
N SER A 76 18.22 -14.90 4.34
CA SER A 76 18.96 -13.79 3.71
C SER A 76 18.34 -12.40 3.94
N ALA A 77 17.02 -12.31 4.13
CA ALA A 77 16.29 -11.04 4.23
C ALA A 77 16.22 -10.47 5.67
N GLY A 78 16.82 -11.15 6.66
CA GLY A 78 16.77 -10.69 8.05
C GLY A 78 15.34 -10.71 8.63
N VAL A 79 14.54 -11.70 8.22
CA VAL A 79 13.17 -11.93 8.71
C VAL A 79 13.23 -12.36 10.18
N SER A 80 12.51 -11.66 11.05
CA SER A 80 12.40 -12.08 12.45
C SER A 80 11.40 -13.22 12.61
N ALA A 81 11.52 -14.00 13.70
CA ALA A 81 10.53 -15.04 14.02
C ALA A 81 9.10 -14.45 14.09
N ASN A 82 8.95 -13.25 14.66
CA ASN A 82 7.66 -12.57 14.75
C ASN A 82 7.07 -12.20 13.38
N ASP A 83 7.90 -11.71 12.45
CA ASP A 83 7.44 -11.40 11.09
C ASP A 83 6.95 -12.67 10.39
N TYR A 84 7.64 -13.80 10.60
CA TYR A 84 7.22 -15.09 10.04
C TYR A 84 5.91 -15.60 10.64
N GLU A 85 5.69 -15.42 11.95
CA GLU A 85 4.40 -15.74 12.57
C GLU A 85 3.25 -14.92 11.94
N LEU A 86 3.46 -13.62 11.72
CA LEU A 86 2.47 -12.76 11.07
C LEU A 86 2.16 -13.19 9.63
N PHE A 87 3.17 -13.65 8.89
CA PHE A 87 2.98 -14.25 7.57
C PHE A 87 2.17 -15.56 7.65
N LYS A 88 2.54 -16.48 8.54
CA LYS A 88 1.79 -17.74 8.72
C LYS A 88 0.33 -17.47 9.08
N GLN A 89 0.09 -16.47 9.92
CA GLN A 89 -1.24 -16.03 10.33
C GLN A 89 -2.09 -15.54 9.15
N ILE A 90 -1.55 -14.69 8.28
CA ILE A 90 -2.29 -14.17 7.10
C ILE A 90 -2.36 -15.16 5.94
N LYS A 91 -1.49 -16.17 5.91
CA LYS A 91 -1.36 -17.14 4.82
C LYS A 91 -2.68 -17.78 4.41
N LYS A 92 -3.57 -18.07 5.36
CA LYS A 92 -4.91 -18.62 5.06
C LYS A 92 -5.75 -17.66 4.20
N ASN A 93 -5.64 -16.36 4.43
CA ASN A 93 -6.35 -15.33 3.66
C ASN A 93 -5.69 -15.14 2.30
N VAL A 94 -4.36 -15.10 2.26
CA VAL A 94 -3.57 -15.01 1.02
C VAL A 94 -3.85 -16.20 0.08
N ASN A 95 -4.01 -17.41 0.62
CA ASN A 95 -4.32 -18.61 -0.17
C ASN A 95 -5.69 -18.56 -0.87
N GLN A 96 -6.58 -17.64 -0.50
CA GLN A 96 -7.86 -17.45 -1.18
C GLN A 96 -7.71 -16.67 -2.49
N ILE A 97 -6.57 -16.00 -2.70
CA ILE A 97 -6.26 -15.28 -3.93
C ILE A 97 -5.95 -16.31 -5.02
N GLN A 98 -6.72 -16.26 -6.10
CA GLN A 98 -6.58 -17.08 -7.30
C GLN A 98 -6.18 -16.21 -8.48
N ASN A 99 -5.73 -16.81 -9.59
CA ASN A 99 -5.46 -16.10 -10.84
C ASN A 99 -4.68 -14.79 -10.64
N VAL A 100 -3.54 -14.88 -9.94
CA VAL A 100 -2.71 -13.71 -9.67
C VAL A 100 -2.24 -13.10 -11.00
N ARG A 101 -2.54 -11.81 -11.20
CA ARG A 101 -2.26 -11.05 -12.42
C ARG A 101 -1.10 -10.07 -12.27
N ALA A 102 -0.89 -9.56 -11.07
CA ALA A 102 0.21 -8.66 -10.73
C ALA A 102 0.61 -8.84 -9.26
N ILE A 103 1.89 -8.71 -8.95
CA ILE A 103 2.44 -8.69 -7.59
C ILE A 103 3.63 -7.73 -7.59
N GLU A 104 3.65 -6.77 -6.67
CA GLU A 104 4.69 -5.73 -6.60
C GLU A 104 4.95 -5.06 -7.96
N ASP A 105 3.89 -4.90 -8.75
CA ASP A 105 3.99 -4.44 -10.13
C ASP A 105 3.80 -2.93 -10.24
N PHE A 106 4.53 -2.32 -11.16
CA PHE A 106 4.47 -0.88 -11.36
C PHE A 106 3.28 -0.50 -12.23
N LEU A 107 2.43 0.39 -11.72
CA LEU A 107 1.27 0.91 -12.42
C LEU A 107 1.34 2.44 -12.51
N TYR A 108 0.77 2.98 -13.58
CA TYR A 108 0.59 4.41 -13.78
C TYR A 108 -0.69 4.69 -14.54
N SER A 109 -1.17 5.92 -14.49
CA SER A 109 -2.32 6.37 -15.25
C SER A 109 -2.10 7.77 -15.78
N ASP A 110 -2.30 7.90 -17.09
CA ASP A 110 -2.34 9.19 -17.76
C ASP A 110 -3.64 9.94 -17.47
N LYS A 111 -4.73 9.26 -17.12
CA LYS A 111 -6.02 9.88 -16.80
C LYS A 111 -6.02 10.55 -15.43
N ILE A 112 -5.64 9.81 -14.38
CA ILE A 112 -5.62 10.36 -13.00
C ILE A 112 -4.27 10.99 -12.63
N LYS A 113 -3.27 10.94 -13.52
CA LYS A 113 -1.94 11.55 -13.35
C LYS A 113 -1.18 11.05 -12.12
N LEU A 114 -1.31 9.77 -11.79
CA LEU A 114 -0.62 9.13 -10.66
C LEU A 114 0.19 7.92 -11.13
N ALA A 115 1.14 7.50 -10.31
CA ALA A 115 1.85 6.24 -10.46
C ALA A 115 2.17 5.57 -9.12
N GLY A 116 2.53 4.29 -9.13
CA GLY A 116 2.93 3.58 -7.92
C GLY A 116 3.13 2.09 -8.16
N THR A 117 3.26 1.36 -7.07
CA THR A 117 3.42 -0.09 -7.08
C THR A 117 2.24 -0.70 -6.34
N VAL A 118 1.54 -1.61 -6.99
CA VAL A 118 0.43 -2.36 -6.38
C VAL A 118 0.99 -3.59 -5.66
N ASP A 119 0.51 -3.88 -4.45
CA ASP A 119 0.91 -5.09 -3.73
C ASP A 119 0.50 -6.35 -4.52
N CYS A 120 -0.78 -6.46 -4.89
CA CYS A 120 -1.30 -7.57 -5.68
C CYS A 120 -2.57 -7.20 -6.47
N VAL A 121 -2.69 -7.79 -7.66
CA VAL A 121 -3.96 -7.92 -8.39
C VAL A 121 -4.24 -9.39 -8.63
N GLY A 122 -5.40 -9.87 -8.24
CA GLY A 122 -5.78 -11.27 -8.35
C GLY A 122 -7.29 -11.44 -8.40
N SER A 123 -7.76 -12.67 -8.31
CA SER A 123 -9.16 -12.99 -8.15
C SER A 123 -9.46 -13.44 -6.72
N LEU A 124 -10.42 -12.79 -6.07
CA LEU A 124 -10.87 -13.12 -4.73
C LEU A 124 -12.38 -13.30 -4.76
N GLU A 125 -12.88 -14.43 -4.26
CA GLU A 125 -14.32 -14.76 -4.29
C GLU A 125 -14.94 -14.61 -5.71
N GLY A 126 -14.16 -14.93 -6.75
CA GLY A 126 -14.57 -14.82 -8.15
C GLY A 126 -14.51 -13.40 -8.76
N LYS A 127 -14.17 -12.37 -7.98
CA LYS A 127 -14.06 -10.97 -8.43
C LYS A 127 -12.62 -10.60 -8.72
N ILE A 128 -12.37 -9.72 -9.70
CA ILE A 128 -11.03 -9.16 -9.92
C ILE A 128 -10.79 -8.12 -8.83
N SER A 129 -9.74 -8.31 -8.04
CA SER A 129 -9.48 -7.51 -6.85
C SER A 129 -8.08 -6.90 -6.88
N VAL A 130 -8.00 -5.60 -6.59
CA VAL A 130 -6.76 -4.98 -6.10
C VAL A 130 -6.68 -5.26 -4.60
N ILE A 131 -5.57 -5.84 -4.17
CA ILE A 131 -5.38 -6.32 -2.81
C ILE A 131 -4.17 -5.62 -2.22
N ASP A 132 -4.33 -5.05 -1.04
CA ASP A 132 -3.28 -4.38 -0.28
C ASP A 132 -3.11 -5.09 1.07
N PHE A 133 -1.90 -5.55 1.34
CA PHE A 133 -1.57 -6.30 2.55
C PHE A 133 -1.14 -5.32 3.64
N LYS A 134 -1.59 -5.50 4.87
CA LYS A 134 -1.25 -4.59 5.97
C LYS A 134 -0.84 -5.34 7.22
N THR A 135 0.19 -4.86 7.88
CA THR A 135 0.53 -5.27 9.25
C THR A 135 0.06 -4.19 10.23
N SER A 136 -0.45 -4.59 11.38
CA SER A 136 -0.93 -3.67 12.42
C SER A 136 -0.59 -4.20 13.80
N ASN A 137 -0.51 -3.33 14.80
CA ASN A 137 -0.34 -3.78 16.18
C ASN A 137 -1.64 -4.37 16.75
N LYS A 138 -2.78 -3.89 16.27
CA LYS A 138 -4.13 -4.26 16.74
C LYS A 138 -5.15 -4.25 15.61
N MET A 139 -6.25 -4.97 15.80
CA MET A 139 -7.42 -4.86 14.93
C MET A 139 -7.92 -3.43 14.75
N LYS A 140 -8.52 -3.18 13.59
CA LYS A 140 -9.15 -1.90 13.27
C LYS A 140 -10.66 -2.04 13.41
N GLN A 141 -11.33 -1.09 14.07
CA GLN A 141 -12.80 -1.08 14.10
C GLN A 141 -13.39 -0.76 12.71
N LYS A 142 -12.68 0.06 11.93
CA LYS A 142 -13.04 0.47 10.57
C LYS A 142 -11.77 0.49 9.69
N PRO A 143 -11.89 0.26 8.38
CA PRO A 143 -10.73 0.36 7.50
C PRO A 143 -10.19 1.80 7.48
N ILE A 144 -8.90 1.95 7.25
CA ILE A 144 -8.28 3.26 7.04
C ILE A 144 -8.65 3.71 5.63
N GLU A 145 -9.44 4.78 5.52
CA GLU A 145 -9.97 5.28 4.25
C GLU A 145 -8.88 5.53 3.21
N ASN A 146 -7.75 6.11 3.59
CA ASN A 146 -6.63 6.34 2.66
C ASN A 146 -6.10 5.03 2.03
N HIS A 147 -6.19 3.89 2.70
CA HIS A 147 -5.80 2.60 2.10
C HIS A 147 -6.81 2.14 1.06
N LEU A 148 -8.11 2.41 1.25
CA LEU A 148 -9.14 2.13 0.25
C LEU A 148 -9.00 3.05 -0.97
N ILE A 149 -8.73 4.34 -0.74
CA ILE A 149 -8.42 5.30 -1.80
C ILE A 149 -7.15 4.87 -2.56
N GLN A 150 -6.12 4.38 -1.86
CA GLN A 150 -4.93 3.84 -2.49
C GLN A 150 -5.25 2.69 -3.45
N CYS A 151 -6.01 1.69 -2.99
CA CYS A 151 -6.45 0.58 -3.83
C CYS A 151 -7.30 1.04 -5.01
N THR A 152 -8.13 2.06 -4.81
CA THR A 152 -8.94 2.68 -5.89
C THR A 152 -8.08 3.36 -6.94
N ALA A 153 -6.98 4.01 -6.55
CA ALA A 153 -6.03 4.56 -7.52
C ALA A 153 -5.40 3.44 -8.36
N TYR A 154 -4.97 2.35 -7.71
CA TYR A 154 -4.40 1.21 -8.42
C TYR A 154 -5.41 0.46 -9.29
N SER A 155 -6.68 0.38 -8.90
CA SER A 155 -7.73 -0.23 -9.72
C SER A 155 -7.91 0.55 -11.02
N LEU A 156 -7.97 1.89 -10.95
CA LEU A 156 -8.06 2.76 -12.12
C LEU A 156 -6.83 2.67 -13.02
N MET A 157 -5.61 2.58 -12.45
CA MET A 157 -4.40 2.39 -13.25
C MET A 157 -4.39 1.03 -13.95
N TYR A 158 -4.77 -0.02 -13.24
CA TYR A 158 -4.84 -1.37 -13.80
C TYR A 158 -5.84 -1.44 -14.94
N GLU A 159 -7.03 -0.84 -14.77
CA GLU A 159 -8.04 -0.71 -15.81
C GLU A 159 -7.54 0.03 -17.05
N GLU A 160 -6.78 1.12 -16.85
CA GLU A 160 -6.25 1.90 -17.96
C GLU A 160 -5.17 1.15 -18.76
N ILE A 161 -4.26 0.45 -18.07
CA ILE A 161 -3.14 -0.28 -18.69
C ILE A 161 -3.62 -1.57 -19.37
N TYR A 162 -4.47 -2.33 -18.68
CA TYR A 162 -4.82 -3.70 -19.10
C TYR A 162 -6.21 -3.82 -19.72
N HIS A 163 -7.02 -2.76 -19.70
CA HIS A 163 -8.40 -2.77 -20.20
C HIS A 163 -9.29 -3.82 -19.52
N VAL A 164 -9.02 -4.10 -18.24
CA VAL A 164 -9.74 -5.08 -17.41
C VAL A 164 -10.31 -4.37 -16.19
N LYS A 165 -11.65 -4.37 -16.06
CA LYS A 165 -12.34 -3.80 -14.89
C LYS A 165 -11.93 -4.51 -13.61
N VAL A 166 -11.68 -3.75 -12.55
CA VAL A 166 -11.48 -4.26 -11.20
C VAL A 166 -12.80 -4.10 -10.44
N ASP A 167 -13.34 -5.21 -9.95
CA ASP A 167 -14.67 -5.26 -9.32
C ASP A 167 -14.63 -5.02 -7.81
N GLN A 168 -13.45 -5.15 -7.20
CA GLN A 168 -13.29 -5.11 -5.75
C GLN A 168 -11.93 -4.53 -5.35
N ILE A 169 -11.91 -3.79 -4.25
CA ILE A 169 -10.68 -3.48 -3.53
C ILE A 169 -10.70 -4.22 -2.18
N ALA A 170 -9.56 -4.78 -1.78
CA ALA A 170 -9.43 -5.58 -0.58
C ALA A 170 -8.24 -5.13 0.27
N LEU A 171 -8.47 -4.89 1.55
CA LEU A 171 -7.40 -4.71 2.54
C LEU A 171 -7.31 -5.98 3.39
N MET A 172 -6.15 -6.64 3.40
CA MET A 172 -5.92 -7.83 4.20
C MET A 172 -4.93 -7.54 5.33
N TYR A 173 -5.41 -7.55 6.56
CA TYR A 173 -4.63 -7.25 7.75
C TYR A 173 -4.17 -8.51 8.48
N THR A 174 -2.93 -8.45 8.97
CA THR A 174 -2.40 -9.32 10.02
C THR A 174 -1.95 -8.47 11.21
N CYS A 175 -2.37 -8.86 12.41
CA CYS A 175 -2.18 -8.07 13.62
C CYS A 175 -1.29 -8.80 14.64
N GLU A 176 -0.47 -8.04 15.37
CA GLU A 176 0.40 -8.59 16.43
C GLU A 176 -0.39 -9.21 17.61
N ASP A 177 -1.69 -8.92 17.74
CA ASP A 177 -2.59 -9.55 18.71
C ASP A 177 -3.08 -10.95 18.29
N GLY A 178 -2.54 -11.51 17.21
CA GLY A 178 -2.86 -12.85 16.71
C GLY A 178 -4.05 -12.91 15.75
N THR A 179 -4.64 -11.77 15.40
CA THR A 179 -5.85 -11.71 14.57
C THR A 179 -5.60 -11.33 13.11
N THR A 180 -6.46 -11.82 12.21
CA THR A 180 -6.53 -11.33 10.83
C THR A 180 -7.85 -10.62 10.59
N GLN A 181 -7.85 -9.65 9.67
CA GLN A 181 -9.03 -8.88 9.34
C GLN A 181 -9.00 -8.48 7.88
N ASN A 182 -10.08 -8.77 7.16
CA ASN A 182 -10.22 -8.36 5.77
C ASN A 182 -11.34 -7.32 5.64
N PHE A 183 -11.10 -6.31 4.82
CA PHE A 183 -12.12 -5.34 4.41
C PHE A 183 -12.25 -5.37 2.89
N TYR A 184 -13.48 -5.29 2.41
CA TYR A 184 -13.80 -5.25 0.98
C TYR A 184 -14.65 -4.03 0.69
N ALA A 185 -14.42 -3.40 -0.46
CA ALA A 185 -15.26 -2.32 -0.95
C ALA A 185 -15.30 -2.30 -2.48
N ASP A 186 -16.23 -1.54 -3.03
CA ASP A 186 -16.26 -1.19 -4.45
C ASP A 186 -15.30 -0.01 -4.68
N PRO A 187 -14.39 -0.07 -5.67
CA PRO A 187 -13.56 1.09 -6.01
C PRO A 187 -14.36 2.35 -6.37
N ASP A 188 -15.58 2.22 -6.92
CA ASP A 188 -16.43 3.35 -7.30
C ASP A 188 -16.77 4.25 -6.08
N ASP A 189 -16.90 3.67 -4.88
CA ASP A 189 -17.23 4.38 -3.63
C ASP A 189 -16.16 5.41 -3.21
N TYR A 190 -14.94 5.33 -3.78
CA TYR A 190 -13.80 6.14 -3.37
C TYR A 190 -13.21 7.01 -4.50
N LYS A 191 -13.80 6.97 -5.71
CA LYS A 191 -13.31 7.75 -6.88
C LYS A 191 -13.38 9.26 -6.66
N GLU A 192 -14.48 9.75 -6.06
CA GLU A 192 -14.64 11.18 -5.75
C GLU A 192 -13.58 11.65 -4.76
N LYS A 193 -13.38 10.90 -3.67
CA LYS A 193 -12.35 11.20 -2.66
C LYS A 193 -10.93 11.18 -3.23
N LEU A 194 -10.63 10.24 -4.13
CA LEU A 194 -9.36 10.22 -4.86
C LEU A 194 -9.20 11.50 -5.68
N THR A 195 -10.23 11.89 -6.42
CA THR A 195 -10.22 13.10 -7.26
C THR A 195 -9.99 14.36 -6.42
N ASP A 196 -10.66 14.47 -5.27
CA ASP A 196 -10.47 15.58 -4.33
C ASP A 196 -9.06 15.64 -3.75
N LEU A 197 -8.44 14.49 -3.47
CA LEU A 197 -7.07 14.43 -2.97
C LEU A 197 -6.05 14.80 -4.06
N VAL A 198 -6.27 14.34 -5.30
CA VAL A 198 -5.44 14.73 -6.45
C VAL A 198 -5.54 16.24 -6.66
N LYS A 199 -6.76 16.79 -6.68
CA LYS A 199 -6.98 18.24 -6.81
C LYS A 199 -6.29 19.01 -5.70
N TYR A 200 -6.49 18.62 -4.45
CA TYR A 200 -5.82 19.25 -3.31
C TYR A 200 -4.29 19.23 -3.45
N PHE A 201 -3.72 18.09 -3.87
CA PHE A 201 -2.28 17.98 -4.09
C PHE A 201 -1.82 18.93 -5.18
N VAL A 202 -2.47 18.96 -6.35
CA VAL A 202 -2.13 19.86 -7.46
C VAL A 202 -2.20 21.33 -7.04
N ASP A 203 -3.27 21.73 -6.35
CA ASP A 203 -3.43 23.12 -5.87
C ASP A 203 -2.33 23.53 -4.87
N ASN A 204 -1.67 22.56 -4.23
CA ASN A 204 -0.64 22.77 -3.21
C ASN A 204 0.77 22.30 -3.63
N GLU A 205 0.94 21.80 -4.86
CA GLU A 205 2.12 21.03 -5.25
C GLU A 205 3.40 21.86 -5.12
N LYS A 206 3.37 23.10 -5.61
CA LYS A 206 4.50 24.03 -5.51
C LYS A 206 4.92 24.26 -4.05
N ARG A 207 3.96 24.57 -3.17
CA ARG A 207 4.21 24.77 -1.75
C ARG A 207 4.80 23.51 -1.10
N LEU A 208 4.27 22.34 -1.44
CA LEU A 208 4.76 21.06 -0.91
C LEU A 208 6.19 20.76 -1.38
N ILE A 209 6.54 21.10 -2.62
CA ILE A 209 7.90 20.97 -3.16
C ILE A 209 8.86 21.93 -2.45
N ASP A 210 8.43 23.14 -2.11
CA ASP A 210 9.24 24.11 -1.37
C ASP A 210 9.48 23.66 0.09
N GLU A 211 8.54 22.92 0.69
CA GLU A 211 8.60 22.46 2.08
C GLU A 211 9.25 21.08 2.27
N ARG A 212 9.29 20.24 1.23
CA ARG A 212 9.66 18.81 1.33
C ARG A 212 10.66 18.42 0.26
N SER A 213 11.52 17.46 0.59
CA SER A 213 12.47 16.91 -0.39
C SER A 213 11.75 16.18 -1.53
N VAL A 214 12.32 16.19 -2.74
CA VAL A 214 11.75 15.50 -3.92
C VAL A 214 12.61 14.30 -4.30
N GLU A 215 11.97 13.15 -4.52
CA GLU A 215 12.54 11.95 -5.13
C GLU A 215 12.00 11.80 -6.55
N ILE A 216 12.87 11.58 -7.53
CA ILE A 216 12.45 11.17 -8.87
C ILE A 216 13.02 9.78 -9.14
N ILE A 217 12.14 8.82 -9.41
CA ILE A 217 12.48 7.44 -9.75
C ILE A 217 12.19 7.25 -11.24
N LYS A 218 13.18 6.80 -12.00
CA LYS A 218 13.00 6.47 -13.43
C LYS A 218 12.39 5.08 -13.58
N LYS A 219 11.36 4.95 -14.41
CA LYS A 219 10.62 3.72 -14.70
C LYS A 219 10.52 3.48 -16.20
#